data_AF-A0A9N9S236-F1
#
_entry.id   AF-A0A9N9S236-F1
#
_cell.length_a   1.000
_cell.length_b   1.000
_cell.length_c   1.000
_cell.angle_alpha   90.00
_cell.angle_beta   90.00
_cell.angle_gamma   90.00
#
_symmetry.space_group_name_H-M   'P 1'
#
loop_
_entity.id
_entity.type
_entity.pdbx_description
1 polymer ?
#
loop_
_entity_poly.entity_id
_entity_poly.type
_entity_poly.pdbx_seq_one_letter_code
_entity_poly.pdbx_strand_id
1 'polypeptide(L)'
;MFLKTISVLSLFLFNSISLSSSSDCYCDYDFHDYRGYGCEATGVSYLNEYEEFRIEGDHFPLDSDSTVEVMTFKNSEISYIPWQILDTFKNLRYLEIANAKLKAVNERSLDGCGHLKDLNLDGNLITELRAGVFEQCTYLLYLRLANNKIDSIDPNAFIGLGNLWYLDIQGNSMSELNSAILSPLSSMVQLFIGSNNLQQLDKNLFLNSWNLSALYIYRSPISEFHPDTFLSLTKLNRLTIYKVQITKLNPGTFRNLRNLPYLMISVGHLTEINADTFTGLSKLMQIDLSWHRITKIDPHSFDSLSNVEYFYIPNNRLTELDNQLLASNTKVKYLDISFNFINGIQEGFFDSFGNNLKSVSAMSNVCIDKNFGNSQSSSFTNFTTQVLPYFRRCFRNYNSRHPVNP
;
A
#
# COMPACT_ATOMS: atom_id res chain seq x y z
N MET A 1 72.71 -21.73 17.84
CA MET A 1 73.77 -21.21 16.96
C MET A 1 73.28 -21.37 15.52
N PHE A 2 72.97 -20.24 14.87
CA PHE A 2 72.76 -19.99 13.42
C PHE A 2 71.79 -20.82 12.55
N LEU A 3 70.67 -20.16 12.19
CA LEU A 3 70.14 -19.88 10.84
C LEU A 3 70.57 -20.74 9.63
N LYS A 4 69.58 -21.30 8.88
CA LYS A 4 69.14 -20.75 7.58
C LYS A 4 67.90 -21.45 7.00
N THR A 5 67.10 -20.61 6.36
CA THR A 5 65.87 -20.76 5.56
C THR A 5 66.03 -21.52 4.24
N ILE A 6 64.92 -22.07 3.73
CA ILE A 6 64.40 -22.14 2.32
C ILE A 6 63.09 -22.98 2.40
N SER A 7 61.90 -22.37 2.42
CA SER A 7 61.05 -22.02 1.26
C SER A 7 60.70 -23.20 0.35
N VAL A 8 59.48 -23.73 0.50
CA VAL A 8 58.77 -24.47 -0.56
C VAL A 8 57.39 -23.82 -0.69
N LEU A 9 57.30 -22.85 -1.61
CA LEU A 9 56.04 -22.41 -2.20
C LEU A 9 55.48 -23.59 -3.03
N SER A 10 54.39 -24.19 -2.57
CA SER A 10 53.53 -24.99 -3.44
C SER A 10 52.62 -24.04 -4.22
N LEU A 11 52.87 -23.93 -5.52
CA LEU A 11 52.00 -23.27 -6.49
C LEU A 11 50.59 -23.90 -6.44
N PHE A 12 49.63 -23.18 -5.89
CA PHE A 12 48.26 -23.26 -6.37
C PHE A 12 48.13 -22.23 -7.49
N LEU A 13 48.24 -22.72 -8.72
CA LEU A 13 47.81 -22.01 -9.92
C LEU A 13 46.29 -21.84 -9.82
N PHE A 14 45.83 -20.75 -9.20
CA PHE A 14 44.53 -20.19 -9.54
C PHE A 14 44.67 -19.64 -10.95
N ASN A 15 43.98 -20.27 -11.90
CA ASN A 15 43.67 -19.64 -13.16
C ASN A 15 42.93 -18.34 -12.85
N SER A 16 43.65 -17.23 -12.87
CA SER A 16 43.11 -15.91 -13.03
C SER A 16 42.37 -15.87 -14.36
N ILE A 17 41.06 -16.09 -14.33
CA ILE A 17 40.20 -15.70 -15.45
C ILE A 17 40.20 -14.17 -15.43
N SER A 18 41.02 -13.57 -16.29
CA SER A 18 40.92 -12.17 -16.66
C SER A 18 39.88 -12.03 -17.79
N LEU A 19 38.67 -11.59 -17.44
CA LEU A 19 37.59 -11.11 -18.32
C LEU A 19 36.76 -10.18 -17.39
N SER A 20 36.55 -8.87 -17.56
CA SER A 20 36.62 -7.93 -18.68
C SER A 20 36.92 -6.50 -18.17
N SER A 21 37.58 -5.67 -18.98
CA SER A 21 37.73 -4.24 -18.75
C SER A 21 36.45 -3.45 -19.08
N SER A 22 35.50 -3.43 -18.16
CA SER A 22 34.43 -2.43 -18.07
C SER A 22 34.22 -2.16 -16.58
N SER A 23 34.26 -0.91 -16.15
CA SER A 23 34.05 -0.57 -14.74
C SER A 23 32.73 -1.16 -14.24
N ASP A 24 32.81 -2.04 -13.24
CA ASP A 24 31.65 -2.71 -12.63
C ASP A 24 30.82 -1.75 -11.78
N CYS A 25 31.30 -0.51 -11.59
CA CYS A 25 30.66 0.50 -10.78
C CYS A 25 30.95 1.91 -11.29
N TYR A 26 29.90 2.73 -11.35
CA TYR A 26 29.95 4.16 -11.67
C TYR A 26 29.54 4.95 -10.44
N CYS A 27 30.35 5.92 -10.03
CA CYS A 27 30.06 6.79 -8.89
C CYS A 27 29.97 8.27 -9.32
N ASP A 28 29.02 9.00 -8.74
CA ASP A 28 28.80 10.42 -9.02
C ASP A 28 28.37 11.17 -7.76
N TYR A 29 28.69 12.47 -7.73
CA TYR A 29 28.17 13.38 -6.70
C TYR A 29 26.80 13.88 -7.14
N ASP A 30 25.83 13.93 -6.23
CA ASP A 30 24.43 14.30 -6.53
C ASP A 30 23.66 13.19 -7.29
N PHE A 31 23.98 11.93 -6.98
CA PHE A 31 23.35 10.75 -7.56
C PHE A 31 21.86 10.64 -7.16
N HIS A 32 20.95 10.59 -8.13
CA HIS A 32 19.50 10.51 -7.90
C HIS A 32 18.95 11.52 -6.89
N ASP A 33 19.35 12.79 -7.00
CA ASP A 33 18.94 13.92 -6.13
C ASP A 33 19.39 13.80 -4.66
N TYR A 34 20.30 12.87 -4.34
CA TYR A 34 20.94 12.78 -3.03
C TYR A 34 22.19 13.65 -2.97
N ARG A 35 22.22 14.61 -2.04
CA ARG A 35 23.43 15.39 -1.74
C ARG A 35 24.50 14.53 -1.07
N GLY A 36 25.29 13.83 -1.88
CA GLY A 36 26.38 12.95 -1.46
C GLY A 36 26.94 12.18 -2.65
N TYR A 37 27.96 11.37 -2.42
CA TYR A 37 28.46 10.43 -3.43
C TYR A 37 27.58 9.18 -3.46
N GLY A 38 27.05 8.85 -4.63
CA GLY A 38 26.33 7.62 -4.87
C GLY A 38 26.99 6.78 -5.95
N CYS A 39 26.93 5.47 -5.79
CA CYS A 39 27.54 4.50 -6.66
C CYS A 39 26.49 3.49 -7.16
N GLU A 40 26.58 3.17 -8.45
CA GLU A 40 25.77 2.15 -9.10
C GLU A 40 26.68 1.07 -9.65
N ALA A 41 26.57 -0.14 -9.09
CA ALA A 41 27.29 -1.30 -9.57
C ALA A 41 26.42 -2.14 -10.50
N THR A 42 26.96 -2.51 -11.67
CA THR A 42 26.22 -3.20 -12.73
C THR A 42 26.86 -4.54 -13.06
N GLY A 43 26.05 -5.59 -13.19
CA GLY A 43 26.55 -6.91 -13.61
C GLY A 43 27.35 -7.65 -12.54
N VAL A 44 27.24 -7.22 -11.28
CA VAL A 44 27.95 -7.82 -10.15
C VAL A 44 27.33 -9.18 -9.79
N SER A 45 28.16 -10.16 -9.48
CA SER A 45 27.70 -11.49 -9.06
C SER A 45 28.30 -11.89 -7.72
N TYR A 46 27.42 -12.11 -6.74
CA TYR A 46 27.75 -12.66 -5.43
C TYR A 46 26.84 -13.86 -5.15
N LEU A 47 27.34 -15.07 -5.38
CA LEU A 47 26.54 -16.29 -5.32
C LEU A 47 26.70 -17.03 -3.98
N ASN A 48 27.72 -16.68 -3.20
CA ASN A 48 28.09 -17.33 -1.95
C ASN A 48 28.39 -16.30 -0.84
N GLU A 49 27.95 -16.57 0.38
CA GLU A 49 28.14 -15.70 1.55
C GLU A 49 29.62 -15.51 1.98
N TYR A 50 30.52 -16.38 1.51
CA TYR A 50 31.96 -16.30 1.80
C TYR A 50 32.78 -15.56 0.74
N GLU A 51 32.14 -15.11 -0.35
CA GLU A 51 32.83 -14.34 -1.37
C GLU A 51 33.32 -13.01 -0.80
N GLU A 52 34.57 -12.66 -1.12
CA GLU A 52 35.13 -11.40 -0.68
C GLU A 52 34.47 -10.26 -1.45
N PHE A 53 33.88 -9.31 -0.72
CA PHE A 53 33.29 -8.13 -1.32
C PHE A 53 34.38 -7.26 -1.96
N ARG A 54 34.35 -7.10 -3.27
CA ARG A 54 35.24 -6.21 -4.03
C ARG A 54 34.46 -5.51 -5.11
N ILE A 55 34.53 -4.19 -5.12
CA ILE A 55 33.98 -3.37 -6.20
C ILE A 55 35.06 -2.40 -6.61
N GLU A 56 35.37 -2.41 -7.90
CA GLU A 56 36.27 -1.45 -8.55
C GLU A 56 35.48 -0.74 -9.65
N GLY A 57 35.80 0.52 -9.91
CA GLY A 57 34.97 1.34 -10.77
C GLY A 57 35.63 2.65 -11.14
N ASP A 58 35.08 3.26 -12.19
CA ASP A 58 35.50 4.59 -12.60
C ASP A 58 34.86 5.62 -11.68
N HIS A 59 35.59 6.70 -11.38
CA HIS A 59 35.12 7.80 -10.53
C HIS A 59 34.81 7.43 -9.07
N PHE A 60 35.32 6.29 -8.56
CA PHE A 60 35.36 6.08 -7.12
C PHE A 60 36.08 7.26 -6.44
N PRO A 61 35.54 7.78 -5.33
CA PRO A 61 36.15 8.92 -4.63
C PRO A 61 37.61 8.62 -4.23
N LEU A 62 38.50 9.57 -4.51
CA LEU A 62 39.95 9.44 -4.24
C LEU A 62 40.26 9.16 -2.75
N ASP A 63 39.37 9.58 -1.84
CA ASP A 63 39.51 9.46 -0.38
C ASP A 63 38.56 8.43 0.26
N SER A 64 38.49 7.23 -0.31
CA SER A 64 37.92 5.99 0.26
C SER A 64 36.41 5.76 0.15
N ASP A 65 36.07 4.46 0.21
CA ASP A 65 34.73 3.88 0.41
C ASP A 65 33.91 4.58 1.50
N SER A 66 34.57 5.20 2.49
CA SER A 66 33.88 5.91 3.55
C SER A 66 33.14 7.17 3.10
N THR A 67 33.28 7.65 1.86
CA THR A 67 32.54 8.82 1.34
C THR A 67 31.23 8.47 0.64
N VAL A 68 31.03 7.19 0.29
CA VAL A 68 29.83 6.72 -0.40
C VAL A 68 28.64 6.70 0.57
N GLU A 69 27.57 7.40 0.21
CA GLU A 69 26.33 7.45 0.97
C GLU A 69 25.19 6.64 0.34
N VAL A 70 25.29 6.32 -0.95
CA VAL A 70 24.27 5.60 -1.73
C VAL A 70 24.94 4.49 -2.52
N MET A 71 24.43 3.27 -2.43
CA MET A 71 24.91 2.12 -3.20
C MET A 71 23.73 1.38 -3.81
N THR A 72 23.73 1.24 -5.13
CA THR A 72 22.70 0.50 -5.88
C THR A 72 23.33 -0.60 -6.72
N PHE A 73 22.58 -1.66 -6.95
CA PHE A 73 22.99 -2.76 -7.81
C PHE A 73 21.99 -2.96 -8.94
N LYS A 74 22.43 -2.87 -10.20
CA LYS A 74 21.59 -3.08 -11.39
C LYS A 74 22.06 -4.27 -12.20
N ASN A 75 21.11 -5.04 -12.74
CA ASN A 75 21.39 -6.23 -13.55
C ASN A 75 22.41 -7.18 -12.87
N SER A 76 22.34 -7.28 -11.54
CA SER A 76 23.30 -8.01 -10.71
C SER A 76 22.66 -9.29 -10.15
N GLU A 77 23.48 -10.30 -9.85
CA GLU A 77 23.06 -11.56 -9.24
C GLU A 77 23.67 -11.72 -7.86
N ILE A 78 22.97 -11.22 -6.84
CA ILE A 78 23.42 -11.19 -5.44
C ILE A 78 22.51 -12.13 -4.64
N SER A 79 22.93 -13.39 -4.52
CA SER A 79 22.21 -14.41 -3.74
C SER A 79 22.30 -14.18 -2.23
N TYR A 80 23.35 -13.51 -1.76
CA TYR A 80 23.62 -13.14 -0.37
C TYR A 80 24.20 -11.74 -0.29
N ILE A 81 23.80 -10.95 0.71
CA ILE A 81 24.43 -9.64 0.96
C ILE A 81 25.83 -9.91 1.55
N PRO A 82 26.91 -9.43 0.91
CA PRO A 82 28.27 -9.57 1.45
C PRO A 82 28.39 -8.78 2.76
N TRP A 83 28.77 -9.45 3.84
CA TRP A 83 28.78 -8.86 5.19
C TRP A 83 29.73 -7.65 5.32
N GLN A 84 30.78 -7.59 4.48
CA GLN A 84 31.74 -6.49 4.49
C GLN A 84 31.17 -5.18 3.90
N ILE A 85 30.05 -5.20 3.18
CA ILE A 85 29.56 -4.01 2.45
C ILE A 85 29.33 -2.80 3.37
N LEU A 86 28.81 -3.03 4.57
CA LEU A 86 28.52 -1.99 5.56
C LEU A 86 29.77 -1.55 6.33
N ASP A 87 30.78 -2.42 6.45
CA ASP A 87 32.10 -2.11 7.01
C ASP A 87 32.95 -1.28 6.04
N THR A 88 32.83 -1.58 4.74
CA THR A 88 33.49 -0.87 3.65
C THR A 88 32.89 0.53 3.49
N PHE A 89 31.57 0.64 3.33
CA PHE A 89 30.87 1.92 3.14
C PHE A 89 30.27 2.45 4.46
N LYS A 90 31.13 2.98 5.33
CA LYS A 90 30.76 3.42 6.70
C LYS A 90 29.78 4.59 6.78
N ASN A 91 29.60 5.34 5.69
CA ASN A 91 28.64 6.44 5.61
C ASN A 91 27.41 6.09 4.75
N LEU A 92 27.24 4.83 4.38
CA LEU A 92 26.13 4.36 3.56
C LEU A 92 24.77 4.61 4.24
N ARG A 93 23.96 5.47 3.64
CA ARG A 93 22.61 5.82 4.12
C ARG A 93 21.52 5.13 3.31
N TYR A 94 21.80 4.81 2.04
CA TYR A 94 20.88 4.12 1.14
C TYR A 94 21.57 2.91 0.53
N LEU A 95 20.97 1.73 0.71
CA LEU A 95 21.42 0.49 0.09
C LEU A 95 20.25 -0.12 -0.69
N GLU A 96 20.44 -0.32 -1.99
CA GLU A 96 19.48 -0.99 -2.85
C GLU A 96 20.08 -2.23 -3.50
N ILE A 97 19.52 -3.38 -3.15
CA ILE A 97 19.80 -4.67 -3.76
C ILE A 97 18.46 -5.21 -4.28
N ALA A 98 17.82 -4.48 -5.20
CA ALA A 98 16.51 -4.86 -5.73
C ALA A 98 16.65 -5.78 -6.97
N ASN A 99 15.73 -6.74 -7.13
CA ASN A 99 15.70 -7.67 -8.27
C ASN A 99 17.02 -8.43 -8.52
N ALA A 100 17.77 -8.72 -7.46
CA ALA A 100 19.10 -9.31 -7.54
C ALA A 100 19.16 -10.81 -7.21
N LYS A 101 17.99 -11.46 -7.06
CA LYS A 101 17.85 -12.88 -6.66
C LYS A 101 18.32 -13.17 -5.23
N LEU A 102 18.32 -12.18 -4.34
CA LEU A 102 18.70 -12.33 -2.93
C LEU A 102 17.81 -13.37 -2.24
N LYS A 103 18.40 -14.42 -1.66
CA LYS A 103 17.64 -15.56 -1.11
C LYS A 103 17.35 -15.43 0.38
N ALA A 104 18.18 -14.71 1.11
CA ALA A 104 18.06 -14.52 2.54
C ALA A 104 18.75 -13.24 2.99
N VAL A 105 18.28 -12.69 4.10
CA VAL A 105 18.99 -11.71 4.90
C VAL A 105 19.31 -12.41 6.22
N ASN A 106 20.58 -12.73 6.45
CA ASN A 106 21.01 -13.35 7.70
C ASN A 106 21.48 -12.25 8.68
N GLU A 107 21.62 -12.59 9.96
CA GLU A 107 22.04 -11.62 11.00
C GLU A 107 23.35 -10.91 10.63
N ARG A 108 24.31 -11.62 10.04
CA ARG A 108 25.61 -11.05 9.63
C ARG A 108 25.54 -10.15 8.40
N SER A 109 24.56 -10.35 7.53
CA SER A 109 24.39 -9.58 6.29
C SER A 109 24.15 -8.10 6.54
N LEU A 110 23.62 -7.74 7.71
CA LEU A 110 23.31 -6.36 8.10
C LEU A 110 24.03 -5.93 9.38
N ASP A 111 25.09 -6.65 9.78
CA ASP A 111 25.95 -6.19 10.87
C ASP A 111 26.49 -4.78 10.56
N GLY A 112 26.43 -3.88 11.54
CA GLY A 112 26.87 -2.50 11.35
C GLY A 112 25.91 -1.59 10.59
N CYS A 113 24.67 -1.99 10.28
CA CYS A 113 23.67 -1.15 9.57
C CYS A 113 23.16 0.09 10.37
N GLY A 114 23.81 0.45 11.48
CA GLY A 114 23.36 1.50 12.39
C GLY A 114 23.31 2.90 11.78
N HIS A 115 23.98 3.15 10.65
CA HIS A 115 23.95 4.42 9.92
C HIS A 115 22.95 4.43 8.75
N LEU A 116 22.42 3.27 8.38
CA LEU A 116 21.53 3.12 7.24
C LEU A 116 20.16 3.74 7.51
N LYS A 117 19.63 4.48 6.53
CA LYS A 117 18.33 5.17 6.60
C LYS A 117 17.29 4.55 5.68
N ASP A 118 17.71 3.98 4.57
CA ASP A 118 16.83 3.37 3.57
C ASP A 118 17.47 2.08 3.06
N LEU A 119 16.70 0.99 3.15
CA LEU A 119 17.09 -0.33 2.69
C LEU A 119 16.01 -0.84 1.73
N ASN A 120 16.40 -1.01 0.46
CA ASN A 120 15.54 -1.52 -0.58
C ASN A 120 15.99 -2.93 -1.01
N LEU A 121 15.15 -3.92 -0.71
CA LEU A 121 15.36 -5.34 -1.03
C LEU A 121 14.19 -5.89 -1.86
N ASP A 122 13.50 -5.03 -2.60
CA ASP A 122 12.34 -5.41 -3.41
C ASP A 122 12.67 -6.42 -4.52
N GLY A 123 11.71 -7.26 -4.89
CA GLY A 123 11.81 -8.13 -6.06
C GLY A 123 12.83 -9.27 -5.92
N ASN A 124 13.16 -9.67 -4.71
CA ASN A 124 14.10 -10.76 -4.42
C ASN A 124 13.39 -12.08 -4.11
N LEU A 125 14.12 -13.03 -3.54
CA LEU A 125 13.69 -14.40 -3.24
C LEU A 125 13.72 -14.69 -1.72
N ILE A 126 13.66 -13.65 -0.87
CA ILE A 126 13.69 -13.81 0.59
C ILE A 126 12.44 -14.57 1.03
N THR A 127 12.61 -15.65 1.79
CA THR A 127 11.49 -16.51 2.25
C THR A 127 11.09 -16.28 3.70
N GLU A 128 12.00 -15.80 4.55
CA GLU A 128 11.74 -15.59 5.97
C GLU A 128 12.55 -14.40 6.49
N LEU A 129 12.05 -13.75 7.55
CA LEU A 129 12.79 -12.78 8.34
C LEU A 129 12.99 -13.35 9.75
N ARG A 130 14.25 -13.58 10.12
CA ARG A 130 14.62 -14.16 11.41
C ARG A 130 14.73 -13.11 12.50
N ALA A 131 14.68 -13.55 13.76
CA ALA A 131 14.91 -12.69 14.92
C ALA A 131 16.21 -11.90 14.78
N GLY A 132 16.21 -10.64 15.21
CA GLY A 132 17.43 -9.82 15.30
C GLY A 132 18.06 -9.36 13.98
N VAL A 133 17.54 -9.76 12.82
CA VAL A 133 18.13 -9.42 11.51
C VAL A 133 18.26 -7.90 11.26
N PHE A 134 17.44 -7.08 11.91
CA PHE A 134 17.50 -5.62 11.85
C PHE A 134 17.88 -4.95 13.19
N GLU A 135 18.37 -5.71 14.17
CA GLU A 135 18.58 -5.22 15.54
C GLU A 135 19.50 -4.00 15.61
N GLN A 136 20.55 -3.97 14.77
CA GLN A 136 21.50 -2.86 14.72
C GLN A 136 21.03 -1.70 13.84
N CYS A 137 19.97 -1.85 13.02
CA CYS A 137 19.55 -0.86 12.02
C CYS A 137 18.70 0.26 12.63
N THR A 138 19.18 0.84 13.73
CA THR A 138 18.40 1.70 14.63
C THR A 138 18.01 3.06 14.04
N TYR A 139 18.64 3.47 12.93
CA TYR A 139 18.34 4.71 12.21
C TYR A 139 17.52 4.49 10.91
N LEU A 140 17.13 3.25 10.63
CA LEU A 140 16.39 2.93 9.42
C LEU A 140 15.00 3.58 9.44
N LEU A 141 14.67 4.30 8.37
CA LEU A 141 13.41 5.01 8.18
C LEU A 141 12.54 4.34 7.11
N TYR A 142 13.16 3.73 6.11
CA TYR A 142 12.48 3.07 4.99
C TYR A 142 13.00 1.64 4.85
N LEU A 143 12.08 0.68 4.87
CA LEU A 143 12.37 -0.72 4.59
C LEU A 143 11.41 -1.20 3.50
N ARG A 144 11.97 -1.59 2.35
CA ARG A 144 11.21 -2.15 1.23
C ARG A 144 11.60 -3.61 1.03
N LEU A 145 10.61 -4.48 1.14
CA LEU A 145 10.69 -5.94 1.04
C LEU A 145 9.59 -6.46 0.10
N ALA A 146 9.06 -5.61 -0.77
CA ALA A 146 7.97 -5.93 -1.66
C ALA A 146 8.37 -7.00 -2.68
N ASN A 147 7.41 -7.79 -3.13
CA ASN A 147 7.58 -8.78 -4.20
C ASN A 147 8.69 -9.81 -3.92
N ASN A 148 8.85 -10.22 -2.66
CA ASN A 148 9.71 -11.32 -2.23
C ASN A 148 8.90 -12.63 -2.14
N LYS A 149 9.40 -13.61 -1.36
CA LYS A 149 8.73 -14.88 -1.07
C LYS A 149 8.48 -15.07 0.43
N ILE A 150 8.42 -13.97 1.19
CA ILE A 150 8.34 -14.01 2.65
C ILE A 150 7.03 -14.68 3.05
N ASP A 151 7.11 -15.83 3.72
CA ASP A 151 5.93 -16.53 4.27
C ASP A 151 5.83 -16.41 5.79
N SER A 152 6.95 -16.10 6.44
CA SER A 152 7.10 -16.04 7.90
C SER A 152 8.00 -14.88 8.32
N ILE A 153 7.58 -14.19 9.38
CA ILE A 153 8.35 -13.12 10.03
C ILE A 153 8.39 -13.48 11.51
N ASP A 154 9.60 -13.68 12.05
CA ASP A 154 9.78 -13.88 13.48
C ASP A 154 9.27 -12.64 14.25
N PRO A 155 8.55 -12.80 15.38
CA PRO A 155 8.08 -11.68 16.20
C PRO A 155 9.17 -10.68 16.60
N ASN A 156 10.43 -11.11 16.65
CA ASN A 156 11.58 -10.30 17.02
C ASN A 156 12.39 -9.82 15.81
N ALA A 157 11.95 -10.07 14.57
CA ALA A 157 12.69 -9.68 13.37
C ALA A 157 12.85 -8.16 13.24
N PHE A 158 11.82 -7.40 13.61
CA PHE A 158 11.81 -5.93 13.52
C PHE A 158 12.26 -5.22 14.80
N ILE A 159 12.86 -5.93 15.76
CA ILE A 159 13.56 -5.28 16.88
C ILE A 159 14.67 -4.37 16.32
N GLY A 160 14.86 -3.20 16.93
CA GLY A 160 15.78 -2.16 16.47
C GLY A 160 15.14 -1.12 15.56
N LEU A 161 14.04 -1.45 14.86
CA LEU A 161 13.38 -0.58 13.87
C LEU A 161 12.39 0.45 14.49
N GLY A 162 12.66 0.96 15.69
CA GLY A 162 11.77 1.89 16.40
C GLY A 162 11.55 3.24 15.71
N ASN A 163 12.47 3.63 14.83
CA ASN A 163 12.41 4.87 14.03
C ASN A 163 11.79 4.66 12.64
N LEU A 164 11.44 3.42 12.28
CA LEU A 164 10.95 3.11 10.94
C LEU A 164 9.68 3.90 10.64
N TRP A 165 9.69 4.59 9.51
CA TRP A 165 8.60 5.45 9.05
C TRP A 165 7.76 4.76 7.97
N TYR A 166 8.39 3.99 7.11
CA TYR A 166 7.79 3.29 5.97
C TYR A 166 8.20 1.82 5.96
N LEU A 167 7.19 0.95 5.88
CA LEU A 167 7.36 -0.48 5.67
C LEU A 167 6.51 -0.94 4.49
N ASP A 168 7.17 -1.52 3.49
CA ASP A 168 6.49 -2.23 2.41
C ASP A 168 6.86 -3.72 2.43
N ILE A 169 5.88 -4.56 2.76
CA ILE A 169 5.97 -6.03 2.75
C ILE A 169 4.95 -6.64 1.79
N GLN A 170 4.49 -5.86 0.80
CA GLN A 170 3.48 -6.31 -0.16
C GLN A 170 4.03 -7.35 -1.14
N GLY A 171 3.17 -8.17 -1.75
CA GLY A 171 3.60 -9.09 -2.81
C GLY A 171 4.43 -10.28 -2.29
N ASN A 172 4.22 -10.65 -1.04
CA ASN A 172 4.86 -11.78 -0.38
C ASN A 172 3.86 -12.96 -0.26
N SER A 173 4.19 -13.98 0.54
CA SER A 173 3.38 -15.20 0.69
C SER A 173 2.80 -15.37 2.10
N MET A 174 2.83 -14.33 2.93
CA MET A 174 2.40 -14.39 4.33
C MET A 174 0.92 -14.78 4.45
N SER A 175 0.64 -15.76 5.29
CA SER A 175 -0.73 -16.20 5.62
C SER A 175 -1.25 -15.59 6.92
N GLU A 176 -0.33 -15.16 7.79
CA GLU A 176 -0.61 -14.51 9.06
C GLU A 176 0.28 -13.29 9.29
N LEU A 177 -0.25 -12.33 10.03
CA LEU A 177 0.49 -11.18 10.55
C LEU A 177 -0.13 -10.85 11.90
N ASN A 178 0.69 -10.83 12.95
CA ASN A 178 0.22 -10.62 14.32
C ASN A 178 0.81 -9.33 14.91
N SER A 179 0.24 -8.91 16.04
CA SER A 179 0.62 -7.67 16.71
C SER A 179 2.05 -7.66 17.25
N ALA A 180 2.63 -8.83 17.55
CA ALA A 180 3.98 -8.90 18.10
C ALA A 180 5.01 -8.46 17.06
N ILE A 181 4.82 -8.86 15.80
CA ILE A 181 5.67 -8.47 14.66
C ILE A 181 5.71 -6.94 14.49
N LEU A 182 4.56 -6.26 14.56
CA LEU A 182 4.48 -4.81 14.36
C LEU A 182 4.75 -4.00 15.64
N SER A 183 4.82 -4.64 16.80
CA SER A 183 4.96 -3.94 18.08
C SER A 183 6.24 -3.08 18.22
N PRO A 184 7.40 -3.46 17.66
CA PRO A 184 8.60 -2.63 17.71
C PRO A 184 8.52 -1.36 16.87
N LEU A 185 7.60 -1.28 15.89
CA LEU A 185 7.53 -0.23 14.86
C LEU A 185 6.74 1.00 15.34
N SER A 186 7.09 1.56 16.50
CA SER A 186 6.32 2.62 17.17
C SER A 186 6.18 3.93 16.39
N SER A 187 7.13 4.22 15.50
CA SER A 187 7.15 5.45 14.70
C SER A 187 6.48 5.32 13.33
N MET A 188 6.06 4.11 12.95
CA MET A 188 5.59 3.80 11.60
C MET A 188 4.41 4.67 11.17
N VAL A 189 4.53 5.26 9.99
CA VAL A 189 3.56 6.19 9.41
C VAL A 189 2.89 5.60 8.18
N GLN A 190 3.60 4.82 7.38
CA GLN A 190 3.06 4.17 6.19
C GLN A 190 3.33 2.67 6.20
N LEU A 191 2.29 1.89 5.92
CA LEU A 191 2.35 0.44 5.91
C LEU A 191 1.61 -0.14 4.70
N PHE A 192 2.31 -1.00 3.97
CA PHE A 192 1.80 -1.75 2.82
C PHE A 192 1.88 -3.25 3.13
N ILE A 193 0.73 -3.92 3.24
CA ILE A 193 0.64 -5.37 3.56
C ILE A 193 -0.07 -6.19 2.46
N GLY A 194 -0.37 -5.56 1.33
CA GLY A 194 -1.17 -6.16 0.26
C GLY A 194 -0.48 -7.30 -0.49
N SER A 195 -1.21 -7.96 -1.38
CA SER A 195 -0.75 -9.04 -2.26
C SER A 195 -0.04 -10.15 -1.49
N ASN A 196 -0.61 -10.50 -0.33
CA ASN A 196 -0.22 -11.62 0.52
C ASN A 196 -1.39 -12.62 0.62
N ASN A 197 -1.16 -13.75 1.28
CA ASN A 197 -2.18 -14.79 1.50
C ASN A 197 -3.00 -14.58 2.78
N LEU A 198 -3.08 -13.34 3.27
CA LEU A 198 -3.81 -12.97 4.49
C LEU A 198 -5.31 -13.19 4.31
N GLN A 199 -5.87 -14.17 5.02
CA GLN A 199 -7.32 -14.47 5.01
C GLN A 199 -8.09 -13.61 6.03
N GLN A 200 -7.41 -13.15 7.07
CA GLN A 200 -7.95 -12.29 8.11
C GLN A 200 -6.84 -11.41 8.69
N LEU A 201 -7.22 -10.33 9.37
CA LEU A 201 -6.31 -9.55 10.20
C LEU A 201 -6.70 -9.76 11.66
N ASP A 202 -5.72 -10.07 12.52
CA ASP A 202 -5.96 -10.13 13.96
C ASP A 202 -6.53 -8.80 14.46
N LYS A 203 -7.52 -8.84 15.35
CA LYS A 203 -8.17 -7.64 15.89
C LYS A 203 -7.20 -6.70 16.63
N ASN A 204 -6.09 -7.22 17.13
CA ASN A 204 -5.06 -6.49 17.86
C ASN A 204 -3.83 -6.16 17.01
N LEU A 205 -3.83 -6.52 15.71
CA LEU A 205 -2.67 -6.35 14.81
C LEU A 205 -2.03 -4.96 14.93
N PHE A 206 -2.84 -3.91 15.01
CA PHE A 206 -2.39 -2.53 15.03
C PHE A 206 -2.36 -1.88 16.43
N LEU A 207 -2.44 -2.66 17.51
CA LEU A 207 -2.57 -2.12 18.89
C LEU A 207 -1.51 -1.06 19.23
N ASN A 208 -0.28 -1.24 18.74
CA ASN A 208 0.85 -0.33 18.96
C ASN A 208 1.16 0.61 17.79
N SER A 209 0.39 0.57 16.70
CA SER A 209 0.60 1.37 15.48
C SER A 209 -0.13 2.72 15.52
N TRP A 210 -0.14 3.39 16.68
CA TRP A 210 -0.91 4.63 16.92
C TRP A 210 -0.42 5.83 16.08
N ASN A 211 0.79 5.77 15.53
CA ASN A 211 1.33 6.82 14.67
C ASN A 211 1.01 6.63 13.17
N LEU A 212 0.38 5.50 12.81
CA LEU A 212 0.11 5.15 11.42
C LEU A 212 -0.84 6.17 10.78
N SER A 213 -0.42 6.72 9.64
CA SER A 213 -1.15 7.73 8.88
C SER A 213 -1.71 7.17 7.57
N ALA A 214 -1.02 6.21 6.94
CA ALA A 214 -1.50 5.56 5.73
C ALA A 214 -1.39 4.04 5.83
N LEU A 215 -2.53 3.37 5.60
CA LEU A 215 -2.63 1.91 5.57
C LEU A 215 -3.17 1.45 4.22
N TYR A 216 -2.44 0.51 3.64
CA TYR A 216 -2.65 0.02 2.31
C TYR A 216 -2.79 -1.50 2.30
N ILE A 217 -3.99 -1.97 1.98
CA ILE A 217 -4.37 -3.38 1.93
C ILE A 217 -4.90 -3.68 0.53
N TYR A 218 -4.03 -4.20 -0.33
CA TYR A 218 -4.34 -4.53 -1.71
C TYR A 218 -4.39 -6.04 -1.90
N ARG A 219 -5.25 -6.58 -2.77
CA ARG A 219 -5.12 -7.95 -3.33
C ARG A 219 -4.84 -9.07 -2.31
N SER A 220 -5.46 -9.02 -1.14
CA SER A 220 -5.37 -10.08 -0.13
C SER A 220 -6.71 -10.80 0.02
N PRO A 221 -6.75 -12.13 0.25
CA PRO A 221 -7.98 -12.90 0.34
C PRO A 221 -8.78 -12.67 1.65
N ILE A 222 -8.74 -11.46 2.19
CA ILE A 222 -9.42 -11.08 3.42
C ILE A 222 -10.93 -11.11 3.19
N SER A 223 -11.64 -11.95 3.95
CA SER A 223 -13.10 -12.10 3.86
C SER A 223 -13.87 -11.24 4.86
N GLU A 224 -13.23 -10.81 5.95
CA GLU A 224 -13.86 -9.98 6.98
C GLU A 224 -12.84 -9.12 7.75
N PHE A 225 -13.34 -8.05 8.36
CA PHE A 225 -12.63 -7.27 9.37
C PHE A 225 -13.38 -7.36 10.69
N HIS A 226 -12.66 -7.63 11.77
CA HIS A 226 -13.23 -7.52 13.11
C HIS A 226 -13.57 -6.03 13.39
N PRO A 227 -14.66 -5.70 14.12
CA PRO A 227 -15.02 -4.31 14.42
C PRO A 227 -13.91 -3.49 15.09
N ASP A 228 -12.95 -4.17 15.72
CA ASP A 228 -11.84 -3.56 16.47
C ASP A 228 -10.52 -3.52 15.69
N THR A 229 -10.46 -4.10 14.49
CA THR A 229 -9.21 -4.20 13.71
C THR A 229 -8.53 -2.83 13.56
N PHE A 230 -9.27 -1.76 13.33
CA PHE A 230 -8.72 -0.41 13.14
C PHE A 230 -8.85 0.51 14.37
N LEU A 231 -9.16 -0.05 15.55
CA LEU A 231 -9.55 0.72 16.74
C LEU A 231 -8.46 1.71 17.22
N SER A 232 -7.19 1.33 17.13
CA SER A 232 -6.04 2.14 17.58
C SER A 232 -5.60 3.21 16.57
N LEU A 233 -6.04 3.14 15.31
CA LEU A 233 -5.54 3.94 14.19
C LEU A 233 -6.15 5.36 14.15
N THR A 234 -6.12 6.07 15.27
CA THR A 234 -6.79 7.37 15.45
C THR A 234 -6.18 8.53 14.67
N LYS A 235 -4.92 8.37 14.21
CA LYS A 235 -4.19 9.34 13.36
C LYS A 235 -4.27 9.04 11.86
N LEU A 236 -4.99 7.99 11.47
CA LEU A 236 -5.03 7.54 10.09
C LEU A 236 -5.61 8.64 9.18
N ASN A 237 -4.85 9.02 8.17
CA ASN A 237 -5.21 9.97 7.13
C ASN A 237 -5.73 9.24 5.86
N ARG A 238 -5.25 8.04 5.60
CA ARG A 238 -5.60 7.28 4.40
C ARG A 238 -5.77 5.81 4.72
N LEU A 239 -6.95 5.27 4.40
CA LEU A 239 -7.22 3.85 4.41
C LEU A 239 -7.61 3.40 3.01
N THR A 240 -6.80 2.54 2.41
CA THR A 240 -7.10 1.94 1.11
C THR A 240 -7.20 0.44 1.26
N ILE A 241 -8.39 -0.09 0.97
CA ILE A 241 -8.71 -1.50 0.93
C ILE A 241 -9.16 -1.80 -0.50
N TYR A 242 -8.41 -2.61 -1.23
CA TYR A 242 -8.66 -2.81 -2.65
C TYR A 242 -8.44 -4.26 -3.06
N LYS A 243 -9.36 -4.84 -3.83
CA LYS A 243 -9.25 -6.23 -4.30
C LYS A 243 -9.17 -7.24 -3.14
N VAL A 244 -10.04 -7.05 -2.14
CA VAL A 244 -10.25 -8.02 -1.04
C VAL A 244 -11.56 -8.79 -1.24
N GLN A 245 -11.77 -9.85 -0.45
CA GLN A 245 -12.89 -10.77 -0.60
C GLN A 245 -14.08 -10.47 0.33
N ILE A 246 -14.09 -9.28 0.96
CA ILE A 246 -15.16 -8.90 1.89
C ILE A 246 -16.52 -8.88 1.21
N THR A 247 -17.50 -9.53 1.85
CA THR A 247 -18.91 -9.54 1.40
C THR A 247 -19.78 -8.62 2.24
N LYS A 248 -19.35 -8.28 3.45
CA LYS A 248 -20.03 -7.37 4.37
C LYS A 248 -19.01 -6.54 5.16
N LEU A 249 -19.46 -5.38 5.64
CA LEU A 249 -18.72 -4.56 6.60
C LEU A 249 -19.45 -4.63 7.95
N ASN A 250 -18.74 -5.02 9.00
CA ASN A 250 -19.32 -5.11 10.32
C ASN A 250 -19.57 -3.70 10.90
N PRO A 251 -20.72 -3.45 11.56
CA PRO A 251 -20.97 -2.20 12.25
C PRO A 251 -19.83 -1.82 13.19
N GLY A 252 -19.44 -0.54 13.18
CA GLY A 252 -18.39 -0.02 14.05
C GLY A 252 -16.94 -0.36 13.67
N THR A 253 -16.70 -1.02 12.53
CA THR A 253 -15.33 -1.28 11.99
C THR A 253 -14.48 -0.02 11.89
N PHE A 254 -15.09 1.14 11.63
CA PHE A 254 -14.41 2.43 11.45
C PHE A 254 -14.64 3.43 12.60
N ARG A 255 -15.25 3.01 13.71
CA ARG A 255 -15.80 3.91 14.75
C ARG A 255 -14.82 4.89 15.39
N ASN A 256 -13.52 4.60 15.33
CA ASN A 256 -12.48 5.44 15.92
C ASN A 256 -11.61 6.18 14.89
N LEU A 257 -11.89 6.03 13.60
CA LEU A 257 -11.17 6.70 12.51
C LEU A 257 -11.69 8.14 12.30
N ARG A 258 -11.84 8.89 13.40
CA ARG A 258 -12.47 10.23 13.44
C ARG A 258 -11.72 11.30 12.66
N ASN A 259 -10.46 11.05 12.32
CA ASN A 259 -9.61 11.98 11.59
C ASN A 259 -9.39 11.59 10.13
N LEU A 260 -10.01 10.50 9.64
CA LEU A 260 -9.77 9.98 8.30
C LEU A 260 -10.45 10.87 7.23
N PRO A 261 -9.71 11.59 6.36
CA PRO A 261 -10.27 12.31 5.23
C PRO A 261 -10.57 11.41 4.02
N TYR A 262 -9.84 10.30 3.85
CA TYR A 262 -9.94 9.44 2.68
C TYR A 262 -10.14 7.97 3.05
N LEU A 263 -11.24 7.41 2.57
CA LEU A 263 -11.55 5.98 2.65
C LEU A 263 -11.82 5.45 1.24
N MET A 264 -11.04 4.45 0.82
CA MET A 264 -11.34 3.67 -0.36
C MET A 264 -11.50 2.20 0.04
N ILE A 265 -12.65 1.63 -0.32
CA ILE A 265 -12.95 0.21 -0.25
C ILE A 265 -13.49 -0.17 -1.63
N SER A 266 -12.65 -0.75 -2.49
CA SER A 266 -13.00 -0.96 -3.90
C SER A 266 -12.59 -2.33 -4.40
N VAL A 267 -13.22 -2.77 -5.49
CA VAL A 267 -12.98 -4.07 -6.15
C VAL A 267 -13.15 -5.20 -5.14
N GLY A 268 -14.38 -5.54 -4.80
CA GLY A 268 -14.63 -6.65 -3.88
C GLY A 268 -16.02 -7.24 -4.04
N HIS A 269 -16.58 -7.74 -2.95
CA HIS A 269 -17.81 -8.53 -3.00
C HIS A 269 -18.93 -8.01 -2.09
N LEU A 270 -18.83 -6.78 -1.58
CA LEU A 270 -19.90 -6.13 -0.82
C LEU A 270 -21.23 -6.17 -1.58
N THR A 271 -22.27 -6.66 -0.91
CA THR A 271 -23.64 -6.74 -1.45
C THR A 271 -24.60 -5.77 -0.77
N GLU A 272 -24.33 -5.42 0.48
CA GLU A 272 -25.19 -4.55 1.30
C GLU A 272 -24.37 -3.60 2.18
N ILE A 273 -24.97 -2.46 2.50
CA ILE A 273 -24.45 -1.48 3.47
C ILE A 273 -25.58 -1.17 4.46
N ASN A 274 -25.26 -1.25 5.76
CA ASN A 274 -26.20 -1.03 6.87
C ASN A 274 -25.96 0.35 7.53
N ALA A 275 -26.96 0.86 8.26
CA ALA A 275 -26.97 2.19 8.89
C ALA A 275 -25.67 2.54 9.67
N ASP A 276 -25.15 1.60 10.46
CA ASP A 276 -24.01 1.84 11.35
C ASP A 276 -22.63 1.52 10.74
N THR A 277 -22.57 1.26 9.43
CA THR A 277 -21.33 0.81 8.75
C THR A 277 -20.21 1.85 8.85
N PHE A 278 -20.55 3.13 8.65
CA PHE A 278 -19.59 4.23 8.56
C PHE A 278 -19.58 5.17 9.76
N THR A 279 -20.24 4.77 10.85
CA THR A 279 -20.28 5.53 12.11
C THR A 279 -18.85 5.86 12.56
N GLY A 280 -18.64 7.12 12.99
CA GLY A 280 -17.35 7.62 13.49
C GLY A 280 -16.48 8.35 12.47
N LEU A 281 -16.76 8.22 11.17
CA LEU A 281 -16.01 8.86 10.07
C LEU A 281 -16.39 10.34 9.85
N SER A 282 -16.43 11.13 10.92
CA SER A 282 -16.98 12.49 10.90
C SER A 282 -16.16 13.51 10.11
N LYS A 283 -14.85 13.28 9.88
CA LYS A 283 -13.99 14.14 9.05
C LYS A 283 -13.78 13.61 7.62
N LEU A 284 -14.50 12.56 7.22
CA LEU A 284 -14.35 11.99 5.89
C LEU A 284 -14.74 13.00 4.82
N MET A 285 -13.84 13.22 3.86
CA MET A 285 -14.01 14.13 2.73
C MET A 285 -14.25 13.36 1.43
N GLN A 286 -13.66 12.17 1.31
CA GLN A 286 -13.79 11.32 0.14
C GLN A 286 -14.07 9.88 0.56
N ILE A 287 -15.10 9.31 -0.06
CA ILE A 287 -15.44 7.89 0.04
C ILE A 287 -15.53 7.27 -1.35
N ASP A 288 -14.87 6.13 -1.52
CA ASP A 288 -14.93 5.31 -2.73
C ASP A 288 -15.34 3.88 -2.38
N LEU A 289 -16.50 3.48 -2.90
CA LEU A 289 -17.13 2.16 -2.76
C LEU A 289 -17.32 1.48 -4.12
N SER A 290 -16.45 1.79 -5.09
CA SER A 290 -16.57 1.33 -6.46
C SER A 290 -16.28 -0.16 -6.65
N TRP A 291 -16.76 -0.74 -7.77
CA TRP A 291 -16.43 -2.10 -8.21
C TRP A 291 -16.81 -3.18 -7.19
N HIS A 292 -17.99 -3.06 -6.61
CA HIS A 292 -18.57 -4.06 -5.73
C HIS A 292 -19.82 -4.71 -6.36
N ARG A 293 -20.65 -5.36 -5.54
CA ARG A 293 -21.91 -5.98 -5.97
C ARG A 293 -23.08 -5.40 -5.17
N ILE A 294 -22.97 -4.15 -4.73
CA ILE A 294 -23.91 -3.54 -3.79
C ILE A 294 -25.27 -3.40 -4.46
N THR A 295 -26.29 -4.03 -3.88
CA THR A 295 -27.69 -3.98 -4.33
C THR A 295 -28.59 -3.25 -3.34
N LYS A 296 -28.23 -3.24 -2.05
CA LYS A 296 -29.04 -2.65 -0.98
C LYS A 296 -28.17 -1.73 -0.12
N ILE A 297 -28.65 -0.52 0.11
CA ILE A 297 -28.05 0.41 1.07
C ILE A 297 -29.16 0.88 1.99
N ASP A 298 -28.95 0.78 3.29
CA ASP A 298 -29.85 1.38 4.27
C ASP A 298 -29.82 2.92 4.12
N PRO A 299 -30.97 3.62 4.05
CA PRO A 299 -31.00 5.06 3.80
C PRO A 299 -30.25 5.92 4.83
N HIS A 300 -29.95 5.40 6.03
CA HIS A 300 -29.22 6.12 7.07
C HIS A 300 -27.73 5.76 7.14
N SER A 301 -27.22 4.92 6.23
CA SER A 301 -25.83 4.42 6.23
C SER A 301 -24.75 5.49 6.18
N PHE A 302 -25.08 6.69 5.69
CA PHE A 302 -24.12 7.76 5.44
C PHE A 302 -24.35 9.00 6.31
N ASP A 303 -25.25 8.94 7.29
CA ASP A 303 -25.66 10.09 8.11
C ASP A 303 -24.49 10.72 8.88
N SER A 304 -23.52 9.92 9.33
CA SER A 304 -22.33 10.43 10.02
C SER A 304 -21.31 11.12 9.13
N LEU A 305 -21.43 11.00 7.80
CA LEU A 305 -20.46 11.46 6.80
C LEU A 305 -20.70 12.93 6.37
N SER A 306 -20.88 13.83 7.33
CA SER A 306 -21.31 15.22 7.11
C SER A 306 -20.30 16.13 6.39
N ASN A 307 -19.05 15.67 6.20
CA ASN A 307 -17.99 16.41 5.52
C ASN A 307 -17.63 15.89 4.13
N VAL A 308 -18.32 14.87 3.62
CA VAL A 308 -17.99 14.26 2.33
C VAL A 308 -18.25 15.25 1.19
N GLU A 309 -17.24 15.45 0.36
CA GLU A 309 -17.28 16.25 -0.85
C GLU A 309 -17.24 15.40 -2.12
N TYR A 310 -16.60 14.22 -2.05
CA TYR A 310 -16.42 13.30 -3.16
C TYR A 310 -17.01 11.93 -2.80
N PHE A 311 -18.08 11.55 -3.49
CA PHE A 311 -18.81 10.30 -3.25
C PHE A 311 -18.80 9.44 -4.51
N TYR A 312 -18.08 8.32 -4.45
CA TYR A 312 -17.95 7.39 -5.58
C TYR A 312 -18.56 6.03 -5.21
N ILE A 313 -19.55 5.59 -5.99
CA ILE A 313 -20.08 4.22 -5.95
C ILE A 313 -20.25 3.57 -7.35
N PRO A 314 -19.39 3.89 -8.36
CA PRO A 314 -19.59 3.33 -9.68
C PRO A 314 -19.29 1.83 -9.74
N ASN A 315 -19.79 1.15 -10.77
CA ASN A 315 -19.58 -0.29 -10.97
C ASN A 315 -20.14 -1.11 -9.80
N ASN A 316 -21.41 -0.87 -9.50
CA ASN A 316 -22.18 -1.60 -8.49
C ASN A 316 -23.47 -2.15 -9.10
N ARG A 317 -24.42 -2.58 -8.27
CA ARG A 317 -25.69 -3.16 -8.72
C ARG A 317 -26.92 -2.42 -8.18
N LEU A 318 -26.79 -1.12 -7.92
CA LEU A 318 -27.89 -0.30 -7.41
C LEU A 318 -28.99 -0.20 -8.45
N THR A 319 -30.25 -0.32 -8.01
CA THR A 319 -31.43 -0.23 -8.88
C THR A 319 -32.21 1.06 -8.71
N GLU A 320 -32.13 1.67 -7.53
CA GLU A 320 -32.85 2.90 -7.18
C GLU A 320 -32.03 3.75 -6.19
N LEU A 321 -32.36 5.04 -6.11
CA LEU A 321 -31.81 5.98 -5.12
C LEU A 321 -32.94 6.59 -4.29
N ASP A 322 -32.96 6.25 -3.01
CA ASP A 322 -33.88 6.76 -1.98
C ASP A 322 -33.49 8.19 -1.58
N ASN A 323 -34.48 9.06 -1.35
CA ASN A 323 -34.23 10.48 -1.07
C ASN A 323 -33.62 10.75 0.32
N GLN A 324 -33.63 9.79 1.24
CA GLN A 324 -32.96 9.87 2.54
C GLN A 324 -31.49 9.45 2.48
N LEU A 325 -31.08 8.67 1.47
CA LEU A 325 -29.76 8.03 1.38
C LEU A 325 -28.57 8.98 1.60
N LEU A 326 -28.66 10.20 1.05
CA LEU A 326 -27.63 11.24 1.17
C LEU A 326 -28.21 12.56 1.74
N ALA A 327 -29.31 12.49 2.49
CA ALA A 327 -29.98 13.68 3.03
C ALA A 327 -29.07 14.49 3.97
N SER A 328 -28.24 13.80 4.76
CA SER A 328 -27.29 14.42 5.69
C SER A 328 -25.98 14.89 5.01
N ASN A 329 -25.69 14.47 3.79
CA ASN A 329 -24.40 14.69 3.10
C ASN A 329 -24.42 15.97 2.24
N THR A 330 -24.82 17.09 2.85
CA THR A 330 -25.09 18.36 2.15
C THR A 330 -23.87 19.01 1.49
N LYS A 331 -22.65 18.57 1.82
CA LYS A 331 -21.38 19.09 1.26
C LYS A 331 -20.89 18.37 0.00
N VAL A 332 -21.60 17.35 -0.49
CA VAL A 332 -21.19 16.60 -1.68
C VAL A 332 -21.11 17.55 -2.89
N LYS A 333 -19.94 17.58 -3.52
CA LYS A 333 -19.62 18.37 -4.73
C LYS A 333 -19.55 17.48 -5.98
N TYR A 334 -19.08 16.25 -5.82
CA TYR A 334 -18.89 15.30 -6.91
C TYR A 334 -19.53 13.97 -6.53
N LEU A 335 -20.52 13.56 -7.31
CA LEU A 335 -21.24 12.29 -7.13
C LEU A 335 -21.06 11.42 -8.37
N ASP A 336 -20.54 10.21 -8.20
CA ASP A 336 -20.44 9.22 -9.26
C ASP A 336 -21.24 7.95 -8.91
N ILE A 337 -22.29 7.72 -9.70
CA ILE A 337 -23.21 6.57 -9.63
C ILE A 337 -23.20 5.77 -10.94
N SER A 338 -22.16 5.95 -11.76
CA SER A 338 -22.05 5.32 -13.08
C SER A 338 -21.94 3.80 -13.00
N PHE A 339 -22.27 3.10 -14.09
CA PHE A 339 -22.16 1.64 -14.17
C PHE A 339 -22.92 0.94 -13.03
N ASN A 340 -24.20 1.27 -12.91
CA ASN A 340 -25.13 0.61 -12.01
C ASN A 340 -26.35 0.12 -12.81
N PHE A 341 -27.38 -0.40 -12.13
CA PHE A 341 -28.65 -0.78 -12.74
C PHE A 341 -29.77 0.21 -12.39
N ILE A 342 -29.41 1.48 -12.14
CA ILE A 342 -30.35 2.48 -11.64
C ILE A 342 -31.41 2.70 -12.71
N ASN A 343 -32.62 2.23 -12.42
CA ASN A 343 -33.76 2.54 -13.25
C ASN A 343 -34.37 3.88 -12.82
N GLY A 344 -34.03 4.39 -11.62
CA GLY A 344 -34.02 5.84 -11.31
C GLY A 344 -34.14 6.23 -9.83
N ILE A 345 -34.67 7.44 -9.61
CA ILE A 345 -34.30 8.30 -8.48
C ILE A 345 -35.57 8.88 -7.85
N GLN A 346 -35.72 8.73 -6.53
CA GLN A 346 -36.85 9.27 -5.79
C GLN A 346 -36.85 10.81 -5.82
N GLU A 347 -38.06 11.39 -5.84
CA GLU A 347 -38.23 12.84 -5.75
C GLU A 347 -37.62 13.38 -4.45
N GLY A 348 -36.88 14.48 -4.58
CA GLY A 348 -36.16 15.12 -3.48
C GLY A 348 -34.73 14.63 -3.23
N PHE A 349 -34.25 13.59 -3.93
CA PHE A 349 -32.88 13.07 -3.73
C PHE A 349 -31.79 14.13 -3.83
N PHE A 350 -31.93 15.10 -4.74
CA PHE A 350 -30.93 16.15 -4.96
C PHE A 350 -31.13 17.40 -4.08
N ASP A 351 -32.24 17.48 -3.35
CA ASP A 351 -32.63 18.72 -2.66
C ASP A 351 -31.67 19.05 -1.51
N SER A 352 -31.12 18.02 -0.85
CA SER A 352 -30.19 18.17 0.27
C SER A 352 -28.84 18.80 -0.11
N PHE A 353 -28.41 18.69 -1.38
CA PHE A 353 -27.13 19.23 -1.83
C PHE A 353 -27.17 20.73 -2.11
N GLY A 354 -28.37 21.32 -2.26
CA GLY A 354 -28.55 22.73 -2.62
C GLY A 354 -27.71 23.13 -3.84
N ASN A 355 -26.86 24.15 -3.68
CA ASN A 355 -25.94 24.64 -4.72
C ASN A 355 -24.53 24.03 -4.64
N ASN A 356 -24.27 23.07 -3.75
CA ASN A 356 -22.93 22.52 -3.56
C ASN A 356 -22.54 21.52 -4.65
N LEU A 357 -23.52 20.83 -5.24
CA LEU A 357 -23.28 19.78 -6.22
C LEU A 357 -22.77 20.39 -7.54
N LYS A 358 -21.53 20.06 -7.90
CA LYS A 358 -20.85 20.57 -9.10
C LYS A 358 -20.96 19.60 -10.27
N SER A 359 -20.87 18.31 -9.99
CA SER A 359 -20.83 17.27 -11.01
C SER A 359 -21.55 16.01 -10.54
N VAL A 360 -22.30 15.42 -11.47
CA VAL A 360 -22.93 14.11 -11.32
C VAL A 360 -22.58 13.27 -12.54
N SER A 361 -21.92 12.14 -12.32
CA SER A 361 -21.72 11.11 -13.33
C SER A 361 -22.67 9.96 -13.08
N ALA A 362 -23.44 9.60 -14.11
CA ALA A 362 -24.45 8.55 -14.05
C ALA A 362 -24.47 7.68 -15.31
N MET A 363 -23.39 7.68 -16.10
CA MET A 363 -23.32 6.90 -17.34
C MET A 363 -23.54 5.41 -17.08
N SER A 364 -24.00 4.67 -18.10
CA SER A 364 -24.19 3.22 -18.01
C SER A 364 -25.14 2.81 -16.88
N ASN A 365 -26.40 3.26 -17.00
CA ASN A 365 -27.50 2.91 -16.10
C ASN A 365 -28.73 2.54 -16.93
N VAL A 366 -29.56 1.61 -16.45
CA VAL A 366 -30.66 1.00 -17.22
C VAL A 366 -31.63 2.02 -17.83
N CYS A 367 -31.98 3.06 -17.09
CA CYS A 367 -32.90 4.10 -17.59
C CYS A 367 -32.22 5.12 -18.52
N ILE A 368 -30.91 5.35 -18.35
CA ILE A 368 -30.12 6.28 -19.16
C ILE A 368 -29.76 5.65 -20.52
N ASP A 369 -29.27 4.42 -20.53
CA ASP A 369 -28.74 3.77 -21.74
C ASP A 369 -29.82 3.53 -22.80
N LYS A 370 -31.07 3.32 -22.36
CA LYS A 370 -32.22 3.16 -23.26
C LYS A 370 -32.67 4.46 -23.93
N ASN A 371 -32.30 5.62 -23.39
CA ASN A 371 -32.88 6.91 -23.79
C ASN A 371 -31.84 7.96 -24.21
N PHE A 372 -30.56 7.81 -23.84
CA PHE A 372 -29.55 8.87 -23.97
C PHE A 372 -28.15 8.29 -24.24
N GLY A 373 -28.00 7.51 -25.32
CA GLY A 373 -26.76 6.81 -25.69
C GLY A 373 -25.47 7.52 -25.25
N ASN A 374 -24.65 6.83 -24.46
CA ASN A 374 -23.35 7.28 -23.93
C ASN A 374 -23.31 8.72 -23.35
N SER A 375 -24.27 9.11 -22.50
CA SER A 375 -24.20 10.41 -21.81
C SER A 375 -23.07 10.48 -20.78
N GLN A 376 -21.99 11.20 -21.09
CA GLN A 376 -21.00 11.66 -20.11
C GLN A 376 -21.46 13.01 -19.54
N SER A 377 -22.15 12.99 -18.41
CA SER A 377 -22.45 14.25 -17.70
C SER A 377 -21.24 14.66 -16.87
N SER A 378 -20.68 15.84 -17.15
CA SER A 378 -19.56 16.44 -16.41
C SER A 378 -19.98 17.55 -15.44
N SER A 379 -21.17 18.15 -15.58
CA SER A 379 -21.67 19.24 -14.71
C SER A 379 -23.10 19.00 -14.22
N PHE A 380 -23.43 19.50 -13.02
CA PHE A 380 -24.76 19.30 -12.42
C PHE A 380 -25.90 19.99 -13.21
N THR A 381 -25.65 21.17 -13.77
CA THR A 381 -26.64 21.86 -14.63
C THR A 381 -26.98 21.04 -15.87
N ASN A 382 -25.98 20.41 -16.49
CA ASN A 382 -26.22 19.53 -17.64
C ASN A 382 -26.97 18.27 -17.20
N PHE A 383 -26.61 17.69 -16.06
CA PHE A 383 -27.31 16.52 -15.51
C PHE A 383 -28.80 16.80 -15.28
N THR A 384 -29.15 17.89 -14.60
CA THR A 384 -30.54 18.22 -14.25
C THR A 384 -31.41 18.54 -15.46
N THR A 385 -30.85 19.17 -16.49
CA THR A 385 -31.59 19.56 -17.69
C THR A 385 -31.71 18.43 -18.72
N GLN A 386 -30.66 17.62 -18.87
CA GLN A 386 -30.57 16.63 -19.95
C GLN A 386 -30.79 15.19 -19.48
N VAL A 387 -30.42 14.84 -18.24
CA VAL A 387 -30.41 13.44 -17.78
C VAL A 387 -31.55 13.16 -16.79
N LEU A 388 -31.72 14.01 -15.77
CA LEU A 388 -32.71 13.81 -14.70
C LEU A 388 -34.17 13.61 -15.17
N PRO A 389 -34.68 14.30 -16.22
CA PRO A 389 -36.04 14.09 -16.70
C PRO A 389 -36.31 12.65 -17.18
N TYR A 390 -35.29 11.96 -17.69
CA TYR A 390 -35.42 10.57 -18.15
C TYR A 390 -35.55 9.60 -16.97
N PHE A 391 -34.74 9.78 -15.93
CA PHE A 391 -34.94 9.05 -14.67
C PHE A 391 -36.36 9.24 -14.14
N ARG A 392 -36.87 10.48 -14.08
CA ARG A 392 -38.25 10.74 -13.63
C ARG A 392 -39.31 10.04 -14.50
N ARG A 393 -39.10 9.93 -15.83
CA ARG A 393 -40.01 9.19 -16.73
C ARG A 393 -40.04 7.70 -16.41
N CYS A 394 -38.92 7.09 -16.02
CA CYS A 394 -38.88 5.70 -15.59
C CYS A 394 -39.72 5.44 -14.32
N PHE A 395 -39.88 6.44 -13.44
CA PHE A 395 -40.68 6.33 -12.19
C PHE A 395 -42.13 6.78 -12.31
N ARG A 396 -42.56 7.41 -13.40
CA ARG A 396 -43.99 7.72 -13.59
C ARG A 396 -44.87 6.47 -13.57
N ASN A 397 -44.30 5.27 -13.78
CA ASN A 397 -44.95 3.97 -13.63
C ASN A 397 -44.84 3.34 -12.22
N TYR A 398 -44.10 3.94 -11.30
CA TYR A 398 -43.90 3.43 -9.93
C TYR A 398 -44.96 3.97 -8.97
N ASN A 399 -45.27 5.28 -9.06
CA ASN A 399 -46.32 5.92 -8.26
C ASN A 399 -47.75 5.45 -8.61
N SER A 400 -47.94 4.62 -9.64
CA SER A 400 -49.23 4.00 -9.99
C SER A 400 -49.45 2.62 -9.36
N ARG A 401 -48.50 2.09 -8.57
CA ARG A 401 -48.75 0.93 -7.70
C ARG A 401 -49.37 1.37 -6.38
N HIS A 402 -50.64 1.78 -6.44
CA HIS A 402 -51.50 1.70 -5.27
C HIS A 402 -51.67 0.22 -4.86
N PRO A 403 -51.71 -0.11 -3.57
CA PRO A 403 -52.27 -1.37 -3.14
C PRO A 403 -53.76 -1.33 -3.46
N VAL A 404 -54.17 -2.03 -4.52
CA VAL A 404 -55.58 -2.43 -4.65
C VAL A 404 -55.77 -3.58 -3.66
N ASN A 405 -56.16 -3.23 -2.43
CA ASN A 405 -56.78 -4.20 -1.52
C ASN A 405 -58.16 -4.56 -2.11
N PRO A 406 -58.52 -5.84 -2.23
CA PRO A 406 -59.91 -6.26 -2.23
C PRO A 406 -60.55 -6.09 -0.85
#